data_AF-A0A2W5YPH4-F1
#
_entry.id   AF-A0A2W5YPH4-F1
#
_cell.length_a   1.000
_cell.length_b   1.000
_cell.length_c   1.000
_cell.angle_alpha   90.00
_cell.angle_beta   90.00
_cell.angle_gamma   90.00
#
_symmetry.space_group_name_H-M   'P 1'
#
loop_
_entity.id
_entity.type
_entity.pdbx_description
1 polymer ?
#
loop_
_entity_poly.entity_id
_entity_poly.type
_entity_poly.pdbx_seq_one_letter_code
_entity_poly.pdbx_strand_id
1 'polypeptide(L)'
;MKLLDRYVVRNFLQAYIYCIIGFISIWLIFDISDSISTFLDQHLSLARVLEYYGTQVPQILVILLPVSLLLALLFVLGRMSRANEIVSVLTAGISLTRVLAPLFVIGLLTTAASFALNYALAPHAEMARKLFFSGEKHSAQLEGQIFRNRRDSRT
;
A
#
# COMPACT_ATOMS: atom_id res chain seq x y z
N MET A 1 -30.28 -7.06 2.89
CA MET A 1 -29.77 -5.70 2.65
C MET A 1 -30.76 -4.95 1.78
N LYS A 2 -31.13 -3.71 2.13
CA LYS A 2 -32.03 -2.91 1.30
C LYS A 2 -31.30 -2.48 0.01
N LEU A 3 -32.06 -2.15 -1.04
CA LEU A 3 -31.50 -1.79 -2.35
C LEU A 3 -30.47 -0.64 -2.27
N LEU A 4 -30.74 0.35 -1.39
CA LEU A 4 -29.87 1.51 -1.13
C LEU A 4 -28.52 1.10 -0.55
N ASP A 5 -28.50 0.24 0.47
CA ASP A 5 -27.25 -0.21 1.11
C ASP A 5 -26.34 -0.90 0.08
N ARG A 6 -26.93 -1.78 -0.76
CA ARG A 6 -26.19 -2.49 -1.81
C ARG A 6 -25.63 -1.53 -2.87
N TYR A 7 -26.39 -0.50 -3.22
CA TYR A 7 -25.96 0.53 -4.16
C TYR A 7 -24.77 1.34 -3.61
N VAL A 8 -24.86 1.83 -2.37
CA VAL A 8 -23.79 2.59 -1.71
C VAL A 8 -22.53 1.75 -1.57
N VAL A 9 -22.67 0.51 -1.07
CA VAL A 9 -21.54 -0.42 -0.90
C VAL A 9 -20.87 -0.72 -2.24
N ARG A 10 -21.63 -1.05 -3.29
CA ARG A 10 -21.07 -1.37 -4.61
C ARG A 10 -20.30 -0.18 -5.20
N ASN A 11 -20.89 1.00 -5.14
CA ASN A 11 -20.26 2.22 -5.63
C ASN A 11 -18.99 2.55 -4.85
N PHE A 12 -19.03 2.39 -3.53
CA PHE A 12 -17.88 2.60 -2.68
C PHE A 12 -16.77 1.61 -2.98
N LEU A 13 -17.07 0.31 -3.03
CA LEU A 13 -16.08 -0.74 -3.27
C LEU A 13 -15.41 -0.58 -4.65
N GLN A 14 -16.18 -0.21 -5.67
CA GLN A 14 -15.62 0.07 -7.00
C GLN A 14 -14.64 1.26 -6.95
N ALA A 15 -15.05 2.38 -6.36
CA ALA A 15 -14.17 3.54 -6.21
C ALA A 15 -12.93 3.21 -5.38
N TYR A 16 -13.09 2.44 -4.30
CA TYR A 16 -12.01 2.04 -3.41
C TYR A 16 -10.97 1.16 -4.10
N ILE A 17 -11.41 0.16 -4.86
CA ILE A 17 -10.52 -0.70 -5.64
C ILE A 17 -9.78 0.12 -6.70
N TYR A 18 -10.46 1.05 -7.39
CA TYR A 18 -9.79 1.93 -8.36
C TYR A 18 -8.73 2.83 -7.71
N CYS A 19 -9.01 3.38 -6.52
CA CYS A 19 -8.03 4.16 -5.78
C CYS A 19 -6.81 3.30 -5.38
N ILE A 20 -7.01 2.07 -4.88
CA ILE A 20 -5.92 1.17 -4.53
C ILE A 20 -5.06 0.84 -5.76
N ILE A 21 -5.69 0.42 -6.86
CA ILE A 21 -4.96 0.08 -8.11
C ILE A 21 -4.21 1.30 -8.64
N GLY A 22 -4.84 2.47 -8.62
CA GLY A 22 -4.23 3.73 -9.05
C GLY A 22 -2.98 4.07 -8.23
N PHE A 23 -3.09 4.01 -6.89
CA PHE A 23 -1.96 4.30 -6.03
C PHE A 23 -0.84 3.24 -6.13
N ILE A 24 -1.17 1.96 -6.25
CA ILE A 24 -0.18 0.90 -6.50
C ILE A 24 0.54 1.15 -7.82
N SER A 25 -0.18 1.53 -8.87
CA SER A 25 0.41 1.83 -10.18
C SER A 25 1.37 3.01 -10.11
N ILE A 26 0.98 4.10 -9.42
CA ILE A 26 1.84 5.26 -9.21
C ILE A 26 3.10 4.85 -8.45
N TRP A 27 2.94 4.12 -7.34
CA TRP A 27 4.08 3.65 -6.56
C TRP A 27 5.03 2.78 -7.39
N LEU A 28 4.50 1.83 -8.16
CA LEU A 28 5.28 0.93 -9.01
C LEU A 28 6.11 1.71 -10.04
N ILE A 29 5.53 2.73 -10.67
CA ILE A 29 6.24 3.58 -11.63
C ILE A 29 7.39 4.33 -10.95
N PHE A 30 7.14 4.90 -9.77
CA PHE A 30 8.18 5.59 -9.00
C PHE A 30 9.32 4.65 -8.60
N ASP A 31 9.01 3.46 -8.06
CA ASP A 31 10.01 2.50 -7.58
C ASP A 31 10.86 1.92 -8.72
N ILE A 32 10.21 1.58 -9.86
CA ILE A 32 10.91 1.13 -11.07
C ILE A 32 11.82 2.23 -11.59
N SER A 33 11.34 3.47 -11.66
CA SER A 33 12.12 4.58 -12.20
C SER A 33 13.36 4.89 -11.36
N ASP A 34 13.29 4.69 -10.05
CA ASP A 34 14.41 4.90 -9.13
C ASP A 34 15.42 3.73 -9.18
N SER A 35 14.91 2.50 -9.31
CA SER A 35 15.73 1.27 -9.24
C SER A 35 16.27 0.78 -10.59
N ILE A 36 15.90 1.42 -11.70
CA ILE A 36 16.24 0.94 -13.05
C ILE A 36 17.75 0.85 -13.31
N SER A 37 18.54 1.78 -12.79
CA SER A 37 20.00 1.78 -12.91
C SER A 37 20.61 0.58 -12.19
N THR A 38 20.16 0.30 -10.97
CA THR A 38 20.63 -0.85 -10.18
C THR A 38 20.24 -2.18 -10.81
N PHE A 39 19.06 -2.29 -11.41
CA PHE A 39 18.64 -3.52 -12.11
C PHE A 39 19.46 -3.80 -13.36
N LEU A 40 19.85 -2.75 -14.10
CA LEU A 40 20.69 -2.87 -15.29
C LEU A 40 22.12 -3.29 -14.92
N ASP A 41 22.68 -2.72 -13.85
CA ASP A 41 24.04 -3.03 -13.38
C ASP A 41 24.17 -4.47 -12.84
N GLN A 42 23.08 -5.05 -12.32
CA GLN A 42 23.09 -6.38 -11.69
C GLN A 42 22.58 -7.54 -12.58
N HIS A 43 22.25 -7.28 -13.85
CA HIS A 43 21.70 -8.28 -14.79
C HIS A 43 20.55 -9.13 -14.21
N LEU A 44 19.66 -8.50 -13.43
CA LEU A 44 18.60 -9.22 -12.75
C LEU A 44 17.53 -9.71 -13.74
N SER A 45 17.21 -11.01 -13.68
CA SER A 45 16.13 -11.61 -14.47
C SER A 45 14.78 -11.00 -14.08
N LEU A 46 13.90 -10.77 -15.06
CA LEU A 46 12.53 -10.28 -14.87
C LEU A 46 11.73 -11.07 -13.81
N ALA A 47 12.01 -12.37 -13.67
CA ALA A 47 11.37 -13.21 -12.67
C ALA A 47 11.70 -12.77 -11.22
N ARG A 48 12.96 -12.41 -10.95
CA ARG A 48 13.40 -11.90 -9.63
C ARG A 48 12.79 -10.54 -9.32
N VAL A 49 12.62 -9.69 -10.35
CA VAL A 49 11.99 -8.38 -10.21
C VAL A 49 10.53 -8.54 -9.79
N LEU A 50 9.78 -9.44 -10.43
CA LEU A 50 8.39 -9.73 -10.05
C LEU A 50 8.26 -10.31 -8.63
N GLU A 51 9.17 -11.19 -8.23
CA GLU A 51 9.20 -11.76 -6.88
C GLU A 51 9.51 -10.69 -5.81
N TYR A 52 10.43 -9.76 -6.11
CA TYR A 52 10.72 -8.62 -5.26
C TYR A 52 9.48 -7.74 -5.05
N TYR A 53 8.84 -7.30 -6.13
CA TYR A 53 7.64 -6.47 -6.03
C TYR A 53 6.48 -7.20 -5.34
N GLY A 54 6.30 -8.50 -5.58
CA GLY A 54 5.30 -9.32 -4.89
C GLY A 54 5.50 -9.33 -3.36
N THR A 55 6.74 -9.28 -2.90
CA THR A 55 7.08 -9.23 -1.46
C THR A 55 6.84 -7.84 -0.86
N GLN A 56 6.95 -6.77 -1.66
CA GLN A 56 6.80 -5.38 -1.21
C GLN A 56 5.36 -4.87 -1.26
N VAL A 57 4.51 -5.41 -2.14
CA VAL A 57 3.10 -5.02 -2.29
C VAL A 57 2.32 -5.00 -0.96
N PRO A 58 2.44 -5.99 -0.06
CA PRO A 58 1.72 -5.98 1.22
C PRO A 58 2.11 -4.81 2.12
N GLN A 59 3.39 -4.45 2.16
CA GLN A 59 3.88 -3.33 2.97
C GLN A 59 3.34 -2.00 2.45
N ILE A 60 3.36 -1.82 1.13
CA ILE A 60 2.80 -0.63 0.47
C ILE A 60 1.30 -0.54 0.69
N LEU A 61 0.58 -1.67 0.59
CA LEU A 61 -0.85 -1.72 0.83
C LEU A 61 -1.23 -1.19 2.22
N VAL A 62 -0.49 -1.54 3.28
CA VAL A 62 -0.78 -1.03 4.64
C VAL A 62 -0.78 0.51 4.69
N ILE A 63 0.10 1.15 3.92
CA ILE A 63 0.20 2.62 3.83
C ILE A 63 -0.92 3.18 2.93
N LEU A 64 -1.22 2.50 1.82
CA LEU A 64 -2.19 2.96 0.82
C LEU A 64 -3.65 2.74 1.24
N LEU A 65 -3.97 1.73 2.04
CA LEU A 65 -5.32 1.40 2.48
C LEU A 65 -6.07 2.59 3.15
N PRO A 66 -5.50 3.33 4.12
CA PRO A 66 -6.17 4.48 4.72
C PRO A 66 -6.33 5.65 3.73
N VAL A 67 -5.33 5.91 2.89
CA VAL A 67 -5.34 7.02 1.93
C VAL A 67 -6.38 6.77 0.82
N SER A 68 -6.39 5.56 0.27
CA SER A 68 -7.38 5.12 -0.71
C SER A 68 -8.80 5.13 -0.14
N LEU A 69 -8.96 4.81 1.15
CA LEU A 69 -10.27 4.80 1.80
C LEU A 69 -10.84 6.20 1.87
N LEU A 70 -10.03 7.15 2.33
CA LEU A 70 -10.41 8.56 2.41
C LEU A 70 -10.81 9.10 1.03
N LEU A 71 -9.99 8.83 0.00
CA LEU A 71 -10.24 9.33 -1.35
C LEU A 71 -11.51 8.72 -1.96
N ALA A 72 -11.71 7.41 -1.80
CA ALA A 72 -12.91 6.72 -2.28
C ALA A 72 -14.17 7.22 -1.57
N LEU A 73 -14.08 7.46 -0.26
CA LEU A 73 -15.18 8.03 0.54
C LEU A 73 -15.56 9.41 0.00
N LEU A 74 -14.58 10.29 -0.16
CA LEU A 74 -14.80 11.64 -0.67
C LEU A 74 -15.39 11.62 -2.08
N PHE A 75 -14.87 10.75 -2.95
CA PHE A 75 -15.36 10.62 -4.32
C PHE A 75 -16.82 10.16 -4.38
N VAL A 76 -17.18 9.12 -3.62
CA VAL A 76 -18.52 8.52 -3.65
C VAL A 76 -19.54 9.46 -3.02
N LEU A 77 -19.26 10.00 -1.82
CA LEU A 77 -20.15 10.97 -1.17
C LEU A 77 -20.27 12.24 -2.00
N GLY A 78 -19.16 12.74 -2.57
CA GLY A 78 -19.18 13.90 -3.46
C GLY A 78 -20.02 13.65 -4.72
N ARG A 79 -19.95 12.45 -5.30
CA ARG A 79 -20.78 12.08 -6.46
C ARG A 79 -22.26 12.00 -6.10
N MET A 80 -22.61 11.35 -4.99
CA MET A 80 -23.99 11.27 -4.50
C MET A 80 -24.55 12.67 -4.15
N SER A 81 -23.71 13.55 -3.60
CA SER A 81 -24.09 14.94 -3.31
C SER A 81 -24.36 15.73 -4.59
N ARG A 82 -23.49 15.62 -5.61
CA ARG A 82 -23.69 16.31 -6.90
C ARG A 82 -24.90 15.82 -7.67
N ALA A 83 -25.22 14.53 -7.55
CA ALA A 83 -26.40 13.93 -8.16
C ALA A 83 -27.70 14.20 -7.36
N ASN A 84 -27.65 15.00 -6.29
CA ASN A 84 -28.74 15.23 -5.35
C ASN A 84 -29.33 13.96 -4.70
N GLU A 85 -28.65 12.81 -4.80
CA GLU A 85 -29.11 11.54 -4.22
C GLU A 85 -29.21 11.62 -2.69
N ILE A 86 -28.27 12.31 -2.04
CA ILE A 86 -28.29 12.52 -0.59
C ILE A 86 -29.55 13.30 -0.17
N VAL A 87 -29.88 14.36 -0.92
CA VAL A 87 -31.05 15.20 -0.66
C VAL A 87 -32.33 14.40 -0.89
N SER A 88 -32.42 13.62 -1.97
CA SER A 88 -33.58 12.76 -2.25
C SER A 88 -33.80 11.68 -1.18
N VAL A 89 -32.72 11.11 -0.64
CA VAL A 89 -32.83 10.12 0.45
C VAL A 89 -33.33 10.77 1.74
N LEU A 90 -32.86 11.97 2.06
CA LEU A 90 -33.32 12.74 3.22
C LEU A 90 -34.79 13.15 3.11
N THR A 91 -35.24 13.59 1.93
CA THR A 91 -36.65 13.95 1.70
C THR A 91 -37.58 12.75 1.71
N ALA A 92 -37.08 11.55 1.40
CA ALA A 92 -37.78 10.29 1.58
C ALA A 92 -37.90 9.84 3.07
N GLY A 93 -37.46 10.67 4.01
CA GLY A 93 -37.53 10.39 5.45
C GLY A 93 -36.45 9.41 5.95
N ILE A 94 -35.44 9.09 5.14
CA ILE A 94 -34.35 8.21 5.54
C ILE A 94 -33.24 9.06 6.18
N SER A 95 -32.82 8.68 7.39
CA SER A 95 -31.73 9.38 8.08
C SER A 95 -30.39 9.25 7.35
N LEU A 96 -29.59 10.32 7.39
CA LEU A 96 -28.23 10.33 6.83
C LEU A 96 -27.35 9.25 7.47
N THR A 97 -27.54 8.98 8.77
CA THR A 97 -26.82 7.94 9.50
C THR A 97 -26.97 6.56 8.89
N ARG A 98 -28.11 6.27 8.24
CA ARG A 98 -28.35 5.00 7.57
C ARG A 98 -27.51 4.85 6.30
N VAL A 99 -27.29 5.95 5.57
CA VAL A 99 -26.44 6.00 4.37
C VAL A 99 -24.97 5.82 4.77
N LEU A 100 -24.56 6.39 5.91
CA LEU A 100 -23.19 6.31 6.43
C LEU A 100 -22.88 4.97 7.11
N ALA A 101 -23.85 4.29 7.71
CA ALA A 101 -23.66 3.02 8.41
C ALA A 101 -22.89 1.96 7.59
N PRO A 102 -23.23 1.64 6.31
CA PRO A 102 -22.45 0.69 5.53
C PRO A 102 -21.02 1.14 5.26
N LEU A 103 -20.77 2.45 5.14
CA LEU A 103 -19.43 3.00 4.94
C LEU A 103 -18.57 2.85 6.19
N PHE A 104 -19.16 3.03 7.37
CA PHE A 104 -18.49 2.75 8.65
C PHE A 104 -18.11 1.29 8.82
N VAL A 105 -19.00 0.36 8.43
CA VAL A 105 -18.69 -1.08 8.45
C VAL A 105 -17.52 -1.40 7.54
N ILE A 106 -17.49 -0.84 6.32
CA ILE A 106 -16.35 -1.02 5.42
C ILE A 106 -15.08 -0.40 6.01
N GLY A 107 -15.17 0.76 6.66
CA GLY A 107 -14.06 1.37 7.38
C GLY A 107 -13.47 0.46 8.46
N LEU A 108 -14.31 -0.11 9.30
CA LEU A 108 -13.89 -1.08 10.32
C LEU A 108 -13.26 -2.33 9.70
N LEU A 109 -13.83 -2.85 8.60
CA LEU A 109 -13.26 -3.97 7.86
C LEU A 109 -11.89 -3.63 7.28
N THR A 110 -11.71 -2.44 6.71
CA THR A 110 -10.42 -1.97 6.22
C THR A 110 -9.42 -1.80 7.36
N THR A 111 -9.83 -1.27 8.52
CA THR A 111 -8.96 -1.17 9.69
C THR A 111 -8.52 -2.55 10.17
N ALA A 112 -9.44 -3.51 10.26
CA ALA A 112 -9.12 -4.89 10.62
C ALA A 112 -8.19 -5.55 9.60
N ALA A 113 -8.43 -5.34 8.31
CA ALA A 113 -7.56 -5.83 7.24
C ALA A 113 -6.16 -5.21 7.31
N SER A 114 -6.07 -3.89 7.53
CA SER A 114 -4.78 -3.19 7.69
C SER A 114 -4.03 -3.69 8.93
N PHE A 115 -4.73 -3.92 10.04
CA PHE A 115 -4.13 -4.47 11.25
C PHE A 115 -3.64 -5.92 11.04
N ALA A 116 -4.42 -6.76 10.37
CA ALA A 116 -4.03 -8.12 10.03
C ALA A 116 -2.82 -8.15 9.09
N LEU A 117 -2.80 -7.29 8.07
CA LEU A 117 -1.66 -7.15 7.15
C LEU A 117 -0.42 -6.65 7.89
N ASN A 118 -0.57 -5.65 8.76
CA ASN A 118 0.53 -5.12 9.57
C ASN A 118 1.10 -6.21 10.50
N TYR A 119 0.24 -6.94 11.21
CA TYR A 119 0.68 -7.95 12.17
C TYR A 119 1.30 -9.20 11.50
N ALA A 120 0.74 -9.65 10.39
CA ALA A 120 1.24 -10.85 9.70
C ALA A 120 2.46 -10.58 8.80
N LEU A 121 2.49 -9.43 8.10
CA LEU A 121 3.43 -9.22 6.99
C LEU A 121 4.52 -8.17 7.28
N ALA A 122 4.35 -7.27 8.26
CA ALA A 122 5.42 -6.33 8.63
C ALA A 122 6.73 -7.00 9.10
N PRO A 123 6.73 -8.10 9.90
CA PRO A 123 7.99 -8.75 10.26
C PRO A 123 8.61 -9.51 9.08
N HIS A 124 7.80 -10.09 8.19
CA HIS A 124 8.29 -10.88 7.05
C HIS A 124 8.86 -10.02 5.92
N ALA A 125 8.23 -8.87 5.61
CA ALA A 125 8.72 -7.94 4.60
C ALA A 125 10.03 -7.28 5.04
N GLU A 126 10.14 -6.85 6.31
CA GLU A 126 11.38 -6.25 6.82
C GLU A 126 12.50 -7.29 6.98
N MET A 127 12.18 -8.56 7.31
CA MET A 127 13.17 -9.65 7.27
C MET A 127 13.66 -9.92 5.84
N ALA A 128 12.75 -10.03 4.86
CA ALA A 128 13.12 -10.25 3.46
C ALA A 128 13.99 -9.11 2.94
N ARG A 129 13.58 -7.86 3.19
CA ARG A 129 14.36 -6.66 2.84
C ARG A 129 15.74 -6.69 3.48
N LYS A 130 15.84 -6.99 4.77
CA LYS A 130 17.14 -7.13 5.45
C LYS A 130 17.99 -8.27 4.91
N LEU A 131 17.41 -9.40 4.52
CA LEU A 131 18.15 -10.52 3.91
C LEU A 131 18.71 -10.13 2.53
N PHE A 132 17.94 -9.42 1.71
CA PHE A 132 18.43 -8.92 0.42
C PHE A 132 19.57 -7.87 0.59
N PHE A 133 19.43 -6.93 1.52
CA PHE A 133 20.46 -5.89 1.74
C PHE A 133 21.65 -6.31 2.63
N SER A 134 21.51 -7.36 3.46
CA SER A 134 22.63 -7.88 4.27
C SER A 134 23.60 -8.74 3.47
N GLY A 135 23.13 -9.38 2.39
CA GLY A 135 24.00 -10.04 1.41
C GLY A 135 24.96 -9.08 0.68
N GLU A 136 24.54 -7.85 0.42
CA GLU A 136 25.38 -6.82 -0.22
C GLU A 136 26.25 -6.02 0.77
N LYS A 137 25.78 -5.77 1.99
CA LYS A 137 26.55 -4.95 2.94
C LYS A 137 27.71 -5.69 3.61
N HIS A 138 27.65 -7.02 3.75
CA HIS A 138 28.72 -7.75 4.46
C HIS A 138 30.03 -7.82 3.65
N SER A 139 29.97 -7.92 2.32
CA SER A 139 31.15 -7.88 1.45
C SER A 139 31.76 -6.47 1.36
N ALA A 140 30.95 -5.42 1.30
CA ALA A 140 31.43 -4.04 1.28
C ALA A 140 31.98 -3.56 2.65
N GLN A 141 31.45 -4.08 3.75
CA GLN A 141 31.86 -3.65 5.10
C GLN A 141 33.12 -4.36 5.61
N LEU A 142 33.43 -5.57 5.13
CA LEU A 142 34.69 -6.25 5.45
C LEU A 142 35.91 -5.55 4.82
N GLU A 143 35.77 -4.96 3.63
CA GLU A 143 36.85 -4.19 2.99
C GLU A 143 37.06 -2.80 3.62
N GLY A 144 35.99 -2.16 4.10
CA GLY A 144 36.05 -0.84 4.74
C GLY A 144 36.51 -0.83 6.21
N GLN A 145 36.53 -1.99 6.88
CA GLN A 145 36.95 -2.09 8.29
C GLN A 145 38.38 -2.61 8.50
N ILE A 146 39.07 -3.05 7.44
CA ILE A 146 40.51 -3.38 7.53
C ILE A 146 41.30 -2.08 7.38
N PHE A 147 41.34 -1.29 8.45
CA PHE A 147 42.41 -0.32 8.63
C PHE A 147 43.70 -1.11 8.80
N ARG A 148 44.44 -1.35 7.71
CA ARG A 148 45.81 -1.87 7.77
C ARG A 148 46.63 -0.91 8.64
N ASN A 149 46.88 -1.32 9.87
CA ASN A 149 47.69 -0.57 10.81
C ASN A 149 49.10 -0.41 10.22
N ARG A 150 49.44 0.81 9.80
CA ARG A 150 50.74 1.13 9.18
C ARG A 150 51.91 1.09 10.19
N ARG A 151 51.69 0.61 11.43
CA ARG A 151 52.71 0.49 12.49
C ARG A 151 53.29 -0.91 12.67
N ASP A 152 52.78 -1.94 11.98
CA ASP A 152 53.25 -3.32 12.16
C ASP A 152 54.59 -3.65 11.48
N SER A 153 55.22 -2.69 10.79
CA SER A 153 56.51 -2.86 10.12
C SER A 153 57.65 -2.04 10.74
N ARG A 154 57.70 -1.98 12.08
CA ARG A 154 58.89 -1.52 12.82
C ARG A 154 59.38 -2.61 13.78
N THR A 155 60.13 -3.54 13.23
CA THR A 155 61.18 -4.33 13.88
C THR A 155 62.36 -4.38 12.94
#